data_AF-A0A2V5NYI5-F1
#
_entry.id   AF-A0A2V5NYI5-F1
#
_cell.length_a   1.000
_cell.length_b   1.000
_cell.length_c   1.000
_cell.angle_alpha   90.00
_cell.angle_beta   90.00
_cell.angle_gamma   90.00
#
_symmetry.space_group_name_H-M   'P 1'
#
loop_
_entity.id
_entity.type
_entity.pdbx_description
1 polymer ?
#
loop_
_entity_poly.entity_id
_entity_poly.type
_entity_poly.pdbx_seq_one_letter_code
_entity_poly.pdbx_strand_id
1 'polypeptide(L)' 'ALVYAWTGERERALEQLEIVAAIPAGPTYGDLRFNPCWDDLRGDKRFDKIVAAAKAASR' A
#
# COMPACT_ATOMS: atom_id res chain seq x y z
N ALA A 1 6.70 1.25 5.45
CA ALA A 1 6.31 0.98 4.06
C ALA A 1 6.92 1.98 3.08
N LEU A 2 6.64 3.28 3.18
CA LEU A 2 7.14 4.31 2.24
C LEU A 2 8.67 4.32 2.06
N VAL A 3 9.43 4.29 3.16
CA VAL A 3 10.91 4.25 3.09
C VAL A 3 11.40 3.06 2.27
N TYR A 4 10.84 1.87 2.51
CA TYR A 4 11.19 0.66 1.75
C TYR A 4 10.75 0.72 0.29
N ALA A 5 9.60 1.35 0.00
CA ALA A 5 9.17 1.56 -1.37
C ALA A 5 10.15 2.49 -2.12
N TRP A 6 10.62 3.56 -1.47
CA TRP A 6 11.62 4.47 -2.05
C TRP A 6 13.01 3.87 -2.21
N THR A 7 13.41 2.92 -1.36
CA THR A 7 14.69 2.23 -1.48
C THR A 7 14.65 1.01 -2.40
N GLY A 8 13.50 0.73 -3.04
CA GLY A 8 13.31 -0.43 -3.92
C GLY A 8 13.19 -1.77 -3.18
N GLU A 9 13.06 -1.75 -1.85
CA GLU A 9 12.89 -2.95 -1.00
C GLU A 9 11.44 -3.45 -1.03
N ARG A 10 11.01 -3.95 -2.20
CA ARG A 10 9.62 -4.32 -2.50
C ARG A 10 8.96 -5.23 -1.46
N GLU A 11 9.63 -6.33 -1.07
CA GLU A 11 9.04 -7.29 -0.12
C GLU A 11 8.79 -6.67 1.25
N ARG A 12 9.75 -5.92 1.78
CA ARG A 12 9.62 -5.21 3.06
C ARG A 12 8.58 -4.09 2.98
N ALA A 13 8.47 -3.43 1.82
CA ALA A 13 7.44 -2.43 1.60
C ALA A 13 6.04 -3.06 1.72
N LEU A 14 5.81 -4.22 1.09
CA LEU A 14 4.54 -4.96 1.13
C LEU A 14 4.20 -5.49 2.52
N GLU A 15 5.16 -6.13 3.21
CA GLU A 15 4.97 -6.60 4.60
C GLU A 15 4.55 -5.47 5.53
N GLN A 16 5.22 -4.32 5.42
CA GLN A 16 4.85 -3.15 6.21
C GLN A 16 3.50 -2.58 5.79
N LEU A 17 3.16 -2.62 4.50
CA LEU A 17 1.89 -2.11 3.98
C LEU A 17 0.70 -2.92 4.50
N GLU A 18 0.84 -4.25 4.61
CA GLU A 18 -0.19 -5.13 5.20
C GLU A 18 -0.51 -4.76 6.65
N ILE A 19 0.51 -4.37 7.43
CA ILE A 19 0.35 -3.95 8.83
C ILE A 19 -0.30 -2.57 8.89
N VAL A 20 0.24 -1.57 8.18
CA VAL A 20 -0.21 -0.18 8.30
C VAL A 20 -1.55 0.09 7.60
N ALA A 21 -1.95 -0.74 6.63
CA ALA A 21 -3.26 -0.63 6.00
C ALA A 21 -4.38 -1.21 6.88
N ALA A 22 -4.05 -2.03 7.89
CA ALA A 22 -5.02 -2.62 8.81
C ALA A 22 -5.35 -1.72 10.01
N ILE A 23 -4.59 -0.64 10.24
CA ILE A 23 -4.81 0.29 11.37
C ILE A 23 -5.62 1.52 10.95
N PRO A 24 -6.42 2.10 11.87
CA PRO A 24 -7.03 3.40 11.65
C PRO A 24 -5.99 4.46 11.32
N ALA A 25 -6.30 5.37 10.39
CA ALA A 25 -5.37 6.37 9.85
C ALA A 25 -4.16 5.80 9.07
N GLY A 26 -4.27 4.58 8.55
CA GLY A 26 -3.36 4.05 7.53
C GLY A 26 -3.46 4.78 6.17
N PRO A 27 -2.70 4.32 5.15
CA PRO A 27 -2.74 4.88 3.81
C PRO A 27 -4.17 4.86 3.24
N THR A 28 -4.63 5.98 2.71
CA THR A 28 -5.97 6.07 2.12
C THR A 28 -6.00 5.37 0.76
N TYR A 29 -7.20 5.02 0.28
CA TYR A 29 -7.37 4.52 -1.08
C TYR A 29 -6.76 5.45 -2.13
N GLY A 30 -6.92 6.76 -1.96
CA GLY A 30 -6.36 7.77 -2.87
C GLY A 30 -4.84 7.74 -2.90
N ASP A 31 -4.19 7.69 -1.73
CA ASP A 31 -2.74 7.58 -1.64
C ASP A 31 -2.24 6.31 -2.34
N LEU A 32 -2.79 5.15 -1.99
CA LEU A 32 -2.38 3.87 -2.57
C LEU A 32 -2.60 3.80 -4.09
N ARG A 33 -3.64 4.46 -4.61
CA ARG A 33 -3.99 4.40 -6.04
C ARG A 33 -3.17 5.37 -6.90
N PHE A 34 -2.87 6.56 -6.39
CA PHE A 34 -2.33 7.66 -7.21
C PHE A 34 -0.91 8.07 -6.85
N ASN A 35 -0.38 7.69 -5.69
CA ASN A 35 0.97 8.06 -5.31
C ASN A 35 2.02 7.26 -6.12
N PRO A 36 2.94 7.93 -6.83
CA PRO A 36 3.97 7.26 -7.63
C PRO A 36 4.94 6.39 -6.81
N CYS A 37 5.04 6.61 -5.50
CA CYS A 37 5.93 5.82 -4.64
C CYS A 37 5.55 4.32 -4.60
N TRP A 38 4.32 3.99 -4.97
CA TRP A 38 3.81 2.62 -4.98
C TRP A 38 3.91 1.94 -6.35
N ASP A 39 4.43 2.63 -7.37
CA ASP A 39 4.48 2.13 -8.75
C ASP A 39 5.13 0.75 -8.84
N ASP A 40 6.25 0.54 -8.13
CA ASP A 40 7.00 -0.72 -8.10
C ASP A 40 6.26 -1.88 -7.39
N LEU A 41 5.22 -1.56 -6.62
CA LEU A 41 4.38 -2.54 -5.92
C LEU A 41 3.14 -2.93 -6.75
N ARG A 42 2.80 -2.16 -7.80
CA ARG A 42 1.61 -2.42 -8.61
C ARG A 42 1.77 -3.71 -9.41
N GLY A 43 0.71 -4.51 -9.44
CA GLY A 43 0.71 -5.84 -10.04
C GLY A 43 1.10 -6.96 -9.07
N ASP A 44 1.54 -6.64 -7.84
CA ASP A 44 1.60 -7.63 -6.77
C ASP A 44 0.20 -7.85 -6.19
N LYS A 45 -0.22 -9.12 -6.10
CA LYS A 45 -1.54 -9.51 -5.60
C LYS A 45 -1.80 -9.04 -4.17
N ARG A 46 -0.77 -8.93 -3.33
CA ARG A 46 -0.89 -8.40 -1.95
C ARG A 46 -1.22 -6.92 -1.97
N PHE A 47 -0.55 -6.15 -2.83
CA PHE A 47 -0.83 -4.73 -2.98
C PHE A 47 -2.27 -4.49 -3.47
N ASP A 48 -2.72 -5.25 -4.46
CA ASP A 48 -4.10 -5.14 -4.98
C ASP A 48 -5.15 -5.42 -3.89
N LYS A 49 -4.90 -6.40 -3.02
CA LYS A 49 -5.78 -6.70 -1.88
C LYS A 49 -5.83 -5.54 -0.88
N ILE A 50 -4.70 -4.90 -0.61
CA ILE A 50 -4.62 -3.73 0.27
C ILE A 50 -5.40 -2.55 -0.32
N VAL A 51 -5.23 -2.26 -1.61
CA VAL A 51 -5.98 -1.21 -2.32
C VAL A 51 -7.48 -1.47 -2.27
N ALA A 52 -7.91 -2.71 -2.47
CA ALA A 52 -9.32 -3.10 -2.41
C ALA A 52 -9.91 -2.92 -1.00
N ALA A 53 -9.16 -3.31 0.04
CA ALA A 53 -9.57 -3.11 1.43
C ALA A 53 -9.70 -1.61 1.78
N ALA A 54 -8.71 -0.80 1.40
CA ALA A 54 -8.75 0.65 1.61
C ALA A 54 -9.93 1.31 0.89
N LYS A 55 -10.27 0.85 -0.32
CA LYS A 55 -11.45 1.32 -1.08
C LYS A 55 -12.75 0.99 -0.35
N ALA A 56 -12.86 -0.20 0.25
CA ALA A 56 -14.03 -0.60 0.99
C ALA A 56 -14.21 0.21 2.28
N ALA A 57 -13.12 0.54 2.97
CA ALA A 57 -13.12 1.36 4.18
C ALA A 57 -13.38 2.86 3.93
N SER A 58 -13.29 3.32 2.68
CA SER A 58 -13.53 4.70 2.27
C SER A 58 -15.00 4.99 1.90
N ARG A 59 -15.90 4.01 2.07
CA ARG A 59 -17.36 4.11 1.84
C ARG A 59 -18.08 4.29 3.16
#